data_AF-A0A935VSS9-F1
#
_entry.id   AF-A0A935VSS9-F1
#
_cell.length_a   1.000
_cell.length_b   1.000
_cell.length_c   1.000
_cell.angle_alpha   90.00
_cell.angle_beta   90.00
_cell.angle_gamma   90.00
#
_symmetry.space_group_name_H-M   'P 1'
#
loop_
_entity.id
_entity.type
_entity.pdbx_description
1 polymer ?
#
loop_
_entity_poly.entity_id
_entity_poly.type
_entity_poly.pdbx_seq_one_letter_code
_entity_poly.pdbx_strand_id
1 'polypeptide(L)'
;MYNEIGLKPAHYNKLEKGLVEPSLDILDKLASFYGVTIDEIVHYSNATPKAVTLEDKTAAEQVRLIAQLNDKDKSTVMNIIDTMLTKQKFQTFFEQNIAQ
;
A
#
# COMPACT_ATOMS: atom_id res chain seq x y z
N MET A 1 12.20 -22.87 10.72
CA MET A 1 10.82 -22.57 10.25
C MET A 1 9.72 -23.28 11.04
N TYR A 2 9.42 -24.58 10.86
CA TYR A 2 8.30 -25.23 11.60
C TYR A 2 8.43 -25.16 13.14
N ASN A 3 9.64 -25.27 13.69
CA ASN A 3 9.88 -25.10 15.13
C ASN A 3 9.62 -23.65 15.62
N GLU A 4 9.84 -22.66 14.77
CA GLU A 4 9.69 -21.22 15.10
C GLU A 4 8.23 -20.79 15.11
N ILE A 5 7.38 -21.45 14.32
CA ILE A 5 5.92 -21.27 14.34
C ILE A 5 5.20 -22.31 15.22
N GLY A 6 5.94 -23.09 16.02
CA GLY A 6 5.38 -24.05 16.98
C GLY A 6 4.67 -25.25 16.36
N LEU A 7 5.01 -25.62 15.12
CA LEU A 7 4.40 -26.75 14.40
C LEU A 7 5.30 -27.98 14.39
N LYS A 8 4.66 -29.17 14.48
CA LYS A 8 5.35 -30.43 14.24
C LYS A 8 5.67 -30.58 12.74
N PRO A 9 6.82 -31.18 12.37
CA PRO A 9 7.21 -31.35 10.96
C PRO A 9 6.13 -32.00 10.09
N ALA A 10 5.45 -33.02 10.63
CA ALA A 10 4.38 -33.73 9.92
C ALA A 10 3.14 -32.85 9.66
N HIS A 11 2.82 -31.94 10.59
CA HIS A 11 1.70 -31.01 10.44
C HIS A 11 2.05 -29.94 9.40
N TYR A 12 3.25 -29.39 9.49
CA TYR A 12 3.78 -28.43 8.52
C TYR A 12 3.77 -28.97 7.07
N ASN A 13 4.25 -30.19 6.87
CA ASN A 13 4.25 -30.85 5.55
C ASN A 13 2.83 -31.03 4.97
N LYS A 14 1.83 -31.29 5.82
CA LYS A 14 0.43 -31.38 5.38
C LYS A 14 -0.13 -30.01 4.98
N LEU A 15 0.23 -28.95 5.70
CA LEU A 15 -0.15 -27.58 5.36
C LEU A 15 0.45 -27.16 4.01
N GLU A 16 1.75 -27.38 3.78
CA GLU A 16 2.40 -27.02 2.50
C GLU A 16 1.79 -27.73 1.29
N LYS A 17 1.32 -28.97 1.48
CA LYS A 17 0.67 -29.75 0.41
C LYS A 17 -0.81 -29.42 0.22
N GLY A 18 -1.36 -28.47 0.98
CA GLY A 18 -2.78 -28.12 0.94
C GLY A 18 -3.70 -29.25 1.43
N LEU A 19 -3.18 -30.21 2.20
CA LEU A 19 -3.96 -31.33 2.73
C LEU A 19 -4.72 -30.95 4.00
N VAL A 20 -4.33 -29.85 4.64
CA VAL A 20 -4.95 -29.30 5.85
C VAL A 20 -5.01 -27.78 5.69
N GLU A 21 -6.14 -27.19 6.04
CA GLU A 21 -6.27 -25.74 6.10
C GLU A 21 -5.61 -25.19 7.38
N PRO A 22 -4.84 -24.10 7.31
CA PRO A 22 -4.26 -23.49 8.49
C PRO A 22 -5.34 -22.79 9.34
N SER A 23 -5.26 -22.94 10.65
CA SER A 23 -6.06 -22.13 11.58
C SER A 23 -5.59 -20.67 11.60
N LEU A 24 -6.44 -19.75 12.07
CA LEU A 24 -6.08 -18.33 12.22
C LEU A 24 -4.81 -18.11 13.06
N ASP A 25 -4.61 -18.87 14.13
CA ASP A 25 -3.41 -18.81 14.97
C ASP A 25 -2.13 -19.21 14.20
N ILE A 26 -2.25 -20.19 13.29
CA ILE A 26 -1.13 -20.60 12.43
C ILE A 26 -0.84 -19.52 11.37
N LEU A 27 -1.89 -18.94 10.78
CA LEU A 27 -1.75 -17.82 9.84
C LEU A 27 -1.08 -16.61 10.48
N ASP A 28 -1.44 -16.26 11.72
CA ASP A 28 -0.86 -15.13 12.44
C ASP A 28 0.63 -15.35 12.77
N LYS A 29 1.00 -16.58 13.14
CA LYS A 29 2.41 -16.97 13.35
C LYS A 29 3.21 -16.95 12.05
N LEU A 30 2.62 -17.39 10.94
CA LEU A 30 3.26 -17.32 9.62
C LEU A 30 3.44 -15.85 9.18
N ALA A 31 2.41 -15.02 9.34
CA ALA A 31 2.45 -13.59 9.06
C ALA A 31 3.58 -12.90 9.84
N SER A 32 3.64 -13.15 11.16
CA SER A 32 4.68 -12.63 12.04
C SER A 32 6.08 -13.12 11.66
N PHE A 33 6.22 -14.39 11.28
CA PHE A 33 7.50 -14.99 10.89
C PHE A 33 8.04 -14.41 9.58
N TYR A 34 7.16 -14.19 8.60
CA TYR A 34 7.53 -13.66 7.28
C TYR A 34 7.52 -12.13 7.21
N GLY A 35 7.05 -11.44 8.26
CA GLY A 35 6.95 -9.97 8.29
C GLY A 35 5.90 -9.42 7.33
N VAL A 36 4.85 -10.19 7.06
CA VAL A 36 3.73 -9.85 6.16
C VAL A 36 2.41 -9.89 6.93
N THR A 37 1.33 -9.44 6.30
CA THR A 37 -0.03 -9.57 6.82
C THR A 37 -0.65 -10.91 6.47
N ILE A 38 -1.67 -11.34 7.23
CA ILE A 38 -2.42 -12.57 6.94
C ILE A 38 -3.07 -12.50 5.54
N ASP A 39 -3.53 -11.31 5.13
CA ASP A 39 -4.14 -11.09 3.82
C ASP A 39 -3.15 -11.40 2.69
N GLU A 40 -1.89 -10.98 2.82
CA GLU A 40 -0.83 -11.28 1.85
C GLU A 40 -0.51 -12.78 1.75
N ILE A 41 -0.71 -13.55 2.83
CA ILE A 41 -0.55 -15.01 2.82
C ILE A 41 -1.71 -15.69 2.10
N VAL A 42 -2.95 -15.24 2.35
CA VAL A 42 -4.17 -15.88 1.82
C VAL A 42 -4.43 -15.50 0.36
N HIS A 43 -4.09 -14.27 -0.05
CA HIS A 43 -4.38 -13.73 -1.38
C HIS A 43 -3.12 -13.52 -2.25
N TYR A 44 -2.04 -14.26 -1.97
CA TYR A 44 -0.72 -14.11 -2.60
C TYR A 44 -0.72 -14.09 -4.16
N SER A 45 -1.67 -14.75 -4.82
CA SER A 45 -1.75 -14.85 -6.30
C SER A 45 -2.85 -13.99 -6.94
N ASN A 46 -3.70 -13.34 -6.16
CA ASN A 46 -4.61 -12.32 -6.68
C ASN A 46 -3.86 -10.99 -6.66
N ALA A 47 -3.23 -10.63 -7.79
CA ALA A 47 -2.60 -9.34 -8.03
C ALA A 47 -3.46 -8.21 -7.42
N THR A 48 -3.03 -7.42 -6.45
CA THR A 48 -1.69 -7.00 -6.04
C THR A 48 -1.89 -6.44 -4.62
N PRO A 49 -1.06 -6.74 -3.62
CA PRO A 49 -0.87 -5.79 -2.55
C PRO A 49 -0.35 -4.53 -3.23
N LYS A 50 -1.12 -3.44 -3.25
CA LYS A 50 -0.49 -2.14 -3.53
C LYS A 50 0.52 -1.99 -2.41
N ALA A 51 1.79 -2.22 -2.73
CA ALA A 51 2.87 -1.76 -1.89
C ALA A 51 2.50 -0.33 -1.56
N VAL A 52 2.20 -0.05 -0.30
CA VAL A 52 2.17 1.33 0.17
C VAL A 52 3.62 1.74 0.08
N THR A 53 4.03 2.18 -1.11
CA THR A 53 5.39 2.60 -1.38
C THR A 53 5.67 3.75 -0.41
N LEU A 54 6.93 3.94 -0.03
CA LEU A 54 7.31 5.05 0.85
C LEU A 54 6.79 6.41 0.32
N GLU A 55 6.51 6.49 -0.98
CA GLU A 55 5.83 7.61 -1.65
C GLU A 55 4.39 7.82 -1.17
N ASP A 56 3.57 6.76 -1.07
CA ASP A 56 2.20 6.85 -0.56
C ASP A 56 2.17 7.28 0.92
N LYS A 57 3.13 6.82 1.73
CA LYS A 57 3.29 7.31 3.12
C LYS A 57 3.66 8.79 3.16
N THR A 58 4.50 9.25 2.24
CA THR A 58 4.94 10.66 2.16
C THR A 58 3.78 11.56 1.72
N ALA A 59 2.99 11.13 0.72
CA ALA A 59 1.82 11.87 0.27
C ALA A 59 0.75 11.95 1.37
N ALA A 60 0.48 10.84 2.07
CA ALA A 60 -0.44 10.82 3.20
C ALA A 60 0.01 11.76 4.32
N GLU A 61 1.31 11.80 4.64
CA GLU A 61 1.86 12.70 5.64
C GLU A 61 1.77 14.17 5.21
N GLN A 62 2.06 14.48 3.94
CA GLN A 62 1.90 15.83 3.40
C GLN A 62 0.45 16.31 3.47
N VAL A 63 -0.53 15.45 3.14
CA VAL A 63 -1.96 15.76 3.28
C VAL A 63 -2.32 15.98 4.75
N ARG A 64 -1.79 15.16 5.67
CA ARG A 64 -1.99 15.32 7.11
C ARG A 64 -1.47 16.67 7.63
N LEU A 65 -0.29 17.09 7.20
CA LEU A 65 0.30 18.37 7.58
C LEU A 65 -0.51 19.56 7.04
N ILE A 66 -0.97 19.50 5.79
CA ILE A 66 -1.86 20.52 5.20
C ILE A 66 -3.18 20.60 5.98
N ALA A 67 -3.71 19.46 6.44
CA ALA A 67 -4.94 19.43 7.21
C ALA A 67 -4.85 20.19 8.54
N GLN A 68 -3.65 20.25 9.15
CA GLN A 68 -3.38 20.94 10.42
C GLN A 68 -3.21 22.47 10.28
N LEU A 69 -3.09 22.99 9.06
CA LEU A 69 -3.03 24.44 8.84
C LEU A 69 -4.37 25.11 9.17
N ASN A 70 -4.31 26.39 9.53
CA ASN A 70 -5.50 27.23 9.64
C ASN A 70 -6.16 27.44 8.26
N ASP A 71 -7.40 27.91 8.23
CA ASP A 71 -8.20 28.02 7.01
C ASP A 71 -7.55 28.92 5.94
N LYS A 72 -6.92 30.01 6.36
CA LYS A 72 -6.24 30.95 5.45
C LYS A 72 -5.04 30.29 4.77
N ASP A 73 -4.19 29.63 5.55
CA ASP A 73 -2.96 29.00 5.04
C ASP A 73 -3.30 27.77 4.20
N LYS A 74 -4.28 26.96 4.63
CA LYS A 74 -4.81 25.85 3.85
C LYS A 74 -5.34 26.33 2.49
N SER A 75 -6.16 27.38 2.47
CA SER A 75 -6.67 27.96 1.22
C SER A 75 -5.55 28.45 0.31
N THR A 76 -4.51 29.07 0.88
CA THR A 76 -3.33 29.51 0.13
C THR A 76 -2.61 28.35 -0.54
N VAL A 77 -2.38 27.24 0.18
CA VAL A 77 -1.76 26.02 -0.36
C VAL A 77 -2.60 25.44 -1.50
N MET A 78 -3.92 25.34 -1.34
CA MET A 78 -4.81 24.81 -2.38
C MET A 78 -4.79 25.68 -3.65
N ASN A 79 -4.81 27.01 -3.50
CA ASN A 79 -4.72 27.92 -4.64
C ASN A 79 -3.39 27.78 -5.41
N ILE A 80 -2.28 27.52 -4.71
CA ILE A 80 -0.98 27.26 -5.36
C ILE A 80 -1.04 25.97 -6.17
N ILE A 81 -1.60 24.89 -5.59
CA ILE A 81 -1.77 23.60 -6.29
C ILE A 81 -2.62 23.80 -7.55
N ASP A 82 -3.76 24.48 -7.44
CA ASP A 82 -4.67 24.76 -8.57
C ASP A 82 -3.99 25.58 -9.67
N THR A 83 -3.18 26.58 -9.28
CA THR A 83 -2.42 27.41 -10.23
C THR A 83 -1.41 26.57 -11.01
N MET A 84 -0.66 25.70 -10.32
CA MET A 84 0.33 24.84 -10.95
C MET A 84 -0.33 23.82 -11.89
N LEU A 85 -1.43 23.20 -11.47
CA LEU A 85 -2.19 22.24 -12.29
C LEU A 85 -2.80 22.91 -13.52
N THR A 86 -3.35 24.12 -13.37
CA THR A 86 -3.88 24.89 -14.50
C THR A 86 -2.80 25.20 -15.52
N LYS A 87 -1.62 25.65 -15.06
CA LYS A 87 -0.47 25.92 -15.92
C LYS A 87 -0.02 24.66 -16.66
N GLN A 88 0.05 23.52 -15.97
CA GLN A 88 0.42 22.24 -16.59
C GLN A 88 -0.60 21.83 -17.66
N LYS A 89 -1.89 21.84 -17.35
CA LYS A 89 -2.96 21.48 -18.30
C LYS A 89 -2.95 22.39 -19.52
N PHE A 90 -2.73 23.69 -19.32
CA PHE A 90 -2.61 24.66 -20.41
C PHE A 90 -1.42 24.33 -21.31
N GLN A 91 -0.24 24.07 -20.73
CA GLN A 91 0.95 23.69 -21.48
C GLN A 91 0.72 22.41 -22.30
N THR A 92 0.16 21.36 -21.68
CA THR A 92 -0.18 20.10 -22.35
C THR A 92 -1.19 20.31 -23.48
N PHE A 93 -2.21 21.15 -23.26
CA PHE A 93 -3.17 21.50 -24.29
C PHE A 93 -2.49 22.18 -25.49
N PHE A 94 -1.59 23.13 -25.26
CA PHE A 94 -0.86 23.80 -26.34
C PHE A 94 0.03 22.83 -27.13
N GLU A 95 0.79 21.98 -26.45
CA GLU A 95 1.69 21.01 -27.10
C GLU A 95 0.92 20.02 -27.98
N GLN A 96 -0.23 19.52 -27.52
CA GLN A 96 -1.05 18.56 -28.27
C GLN A 96 -1.73 19.17 -29.51
N ASN A 97 -2.06 20.47 -29.46
CA ASN A 97 -2.75 21.16 -30.55
C ASN A 97 -1.81 21.83 -31.57
N ILE A 98 -0.54 22.07 -31.21
CA ILE A 98 0.49 22.57 -32.15
C ILE A 98 1.21 21.41 -32.87
N ALA A 99 1.22 20.21 -32.29
CA ALA A 99 1.79 19.01 -32.89
C ALA A 99 0.87 18.32 -33.94
N GLN A 100 -0.23 18.98 -34.35
CA GLN A 100 -1.12 18.58 -35.44
C GLN A 100 -0.94 19.44 -36.68
#